data_AF-X1RQL7-F1
#
_entry.id   AF-X1RQL7-F1
#
_cell.length_a   1.000
_cell.length_b   1.000
_cell.length_c   1.000
_cell.angle_alpha   90.00
_cell.angle_beta   90.00
_cell.angle_gamma   90.00
#
_symmetry.space_group_name_H-M   'P 1'
#
loop_
_entity.id
_entity.type
_entity.pdbx_description
1 polymer ?
#
loop_
_entity_poly.entity_id
_entity_poly.type
_entity_poly.pdbx_seq_one_letter_code
_entity_poly.pdbx_strand_id
1 'polypeptide(L)'
;KISDQLREEKKDLENERIIIVNSYLKENNVLKKFSLCKLILELSDKLEDEQFFLEYQKKIKIIANEINDQKIRLKYYLTRAKESLKVCLDTFGERTLLEGDFKEVYSNLYSFSSKLKNFTSVEVFEKYYHLARKLTNRKGISLEEFSSVIDEISNMDENIESYFEPLP
;
A
#
# COMPACT_ATOMS: atom_id res chain seq x y z
N LYS A 1 -33.69 -31.74 -17.53
CA LYS A 1 -32.25 -32.11 -17.55
C LYS A 1 -31.37 -30.89 -17.89
N ILE A 2 -31.29 -30.43 -19.16
CA ILE A 2 -30.49 -29.24 -19.51
C ILE A 2 -30.98 -27.97 -18.77
N SER A 3 -32.31 -27.76 -18.69
CA SER A 3 -32.90 -26.62 -17.97
C SER A 3 -32.69 -26.66 -16.44
N ASP A 4 -32.43 -27.82 -15.85
CA ASP A 4 -32.22 -27.94 -14.40
C ASP A 4 -30.75 -27.67 -14.06
N GLN A 5 -29.83 -28.15 -14.92
CA GLN A 5 -28.41 -27.85 -14.83
C GLN A 5 -28.13 -26.35 -14.96
N LEU A 6 -28.74 -25.69 -15.96
CA LEU A 6 -28.62 -24.24 -16.13
C LEU A 6 -29.16 -23.43 -14.95
N ARG A 7 -30.17 -23.95 -14.23
CA ARG A 7 -30.72 -23.30 -13.02
C ARG A 7 -29.79 -23.44 -11.83
N GLU A 8 -29.19 -24.62 -11.64
CA GLU A 8 -28.21 -24.83 -10.56
C GLU A 8 -26.93 -24.02 -10.81
N GLU A 9 -26.41 -24.01 -12.05
CA GLU A 9 -25.24 -23.20 -12.41
C GLU A 9 -25.45 -21.70 -12.14
N LYS A 10 -26.63 -21.17 -12.49
CA LYS A 10 -26.96 -19.77 -12.21
C LYS A 10 -27.01 -19.49 -10.70
N LYS A 11 -27.60 -20.40 -9.91
CA LYS A 11 -27.69 -20.28 -8.46
C LYS A 11 -26.33 -20.34 -7.78
N ASP A 12 -25.43 -21.18 -8.28
CA ASP A 12 -24.06 -21.26 -7.78
C ASP A 12 -23.29 -19.96 -8.03
N LEU A 13 -23.43 -19.37 -9.22
CA LEU A 13 -22.84 -18.06 -9.54
C LEU A 13 -23.41 -16.93 -8.67
N GLU A 14 -24.72 -16.95 -8.39
CA GLU A 14 -25.37 -15.99 -7.49
C GLU A 14 -24.82 -16.11 -6.06
N ASN A 15 -24.67 -17.34 -5.55
CA ASN A 15 -24.09 -17.60 -4.24
C ASN A 15 -22.62 -17.15 -4.16
N GLU A 16 -21.82 -17.45 -5.18
CA GLU A 16 -20.43 -17.02 -5.28
C GLU A 16 -20.34 -15.49 -5.24
N ARG A 17 -21.18 -14.80 -6.03
CA ARG A 17 -21.25 -13.34 -6.05
C ARG A 17 -21.57 -12.77 -4.67
N ILE A 18 -22.53 -13.36 -3.94
CA ILE A 18 -22.88 -12.95 -2.57
C ILE A 18 -21.67 -13.08 -1.63
N ILE A 19 -20.94 -14.20 -1.70
CA ILE A 19 -19.75 -14.43 -0.86
C ILE A 19 -18.67 -13.38 -1.15
N ILE A 20 -18.42 -13.07 -2.42
CA ILE A 20 -17.40 -12.09 -2.83
C ILE A 20 -17.83 -10.67 -2.44
N VAL A 21 -19.10 -10.30 -2.61
CA VAL A 21 -19.64 -9.00 -2.17
C VAL A 21 -19.48 -8.84 -0.65
N ASN A 22 -19.81 -9.87 0.13
CA ASN A 22 -19.63 -9.85 1.58
C ASN A 22 -18.15 -9.71 1.98
N SER A 23 -17.24 -10.32 1.22
CA SER A 23 -15.80 -10.17 1.42
C SER A 23 -15.34 -8.75 1.09
N TYR A 24 -15.81 -8.17 -0.02
CA TYR A 24 -15.53 -6.80 -0.44
C TYR A 24 -15.96 -5.77 0.61
N LEU A 25 -17.14 -5.96 1.23
CA LEU A 25 -17.67 -5.04 2.25
C LEU A 25 -16.85 -5.05 3.55
N LYS A 26 -16.16 -6.15 3.86
CA LYS A 26 -15.34 -6.33 5.07
C LYS A 26 -13.86 -6.02 4.84
N GLU A 27 -13.41 -6.02 3.60
CA GLU A 27 -12.02 -5.73 3.25
C GLU A 27 -11.68 -4.27 3.55
N ASN A 28 -10.46 -4.00 3.98
CA ASN A 28 -9.94 -2.64 4.20
C ASN A 28 -8.78 -2.32 3.27
N ASN A 29 -8.06 -3.33 2.77
CA ASN A 29 -6.98 -3.16 1.81
C ASN A 29 -7.54 -2.82 0.42
N VAL A 30 -7.10 -1.68 -0.12
CA VAL A 30 -7.61 -1.10 -1.37
C VAL A 30 -7.27 -1.98 -2.58
N LEU A 31 -6.08 -2.60 -2.61
CA LEU A 31 -5.68 -3.50 -3.69
C LEU A 31 -6.52 -4.78 -3.69
N LYS A 32 -6.79 -5.34 -2.51
CA LYS A 32 -7.70 -6.49 -2.38
C LYS A 32 -9.12 -6.13 -2.78
N LYS A 33 -9.63 -4.95 -2.38
CA LYS A 33 -10.93 -4.44 -2.87
C LYS A 33 -10.98 -4.36 -4.38
N PHE A 34 -9.93 -3.85 -5.01
CA PHE A 34 -9.85 -3.76 -6.46
C PHE A 34 -9.99 -5.14 -7.13
N SER A 35 -9.25 -6.14 -6.63
CA SER A 35 -9.34 -7.52 -7.11
C SER A 35 -10.73 -8.13 -6.91
N LEU A 36 -11.34 -7.92 -5.73
CA LEU A 36 -12.70 -8.39 -5.46
C LEU A 36 -13.73 -7.72 -6.38
N CYS A 37 -13.59 -6.43 -6.69
CA CYS A 37 -14.46 -5.76 -7.65
C CYS A 37 -14.36 -6.36 -9.05
N LYS A 38 -13.15 -6.75 -9.50
CA LYS A 38 -12.98 -7.43 -10.80
C LYS A 38 -13.72 -8.76 -10.84
N LEU A 39 -13.59 -9.57 -9.78
CA LEU A 39 -14.32 -10.83 -9.68
C LEU A 39 -15.84 -10.63 -9.68
N ILE A 40 -16.35 -9.61 -8.97
CA ILE A 40 -17.78 -9.28 -8.98
C ILE A 40 -18.23 -8.86 -10.38
N LEU A 41 -17.41 -8.10 -11.12
CA LEU A 41 -17.71 -7.69 -12.48
C LEU A 41 -17.80 -8.91 -13.42
N GLU A 42 -16.83 -9.83 -13.33
CA GLU A 42 -16.82 -11.08 -14.11
C GLU A 42 -18.05 -11.96 -13.82
N LEU A 43 -18.47 -12.06 -12.55
CA LEU A 43 -19.70 -12.79 -12.20
C LEU A 43 -20.96 -12.08 -12.68
N SER A 44 -20.98 -10.75 -12.65
CA SER A 44 -22.12 -9.97 -13.12
C SER A 44 -22.31 -10.11 -14.64
N ASP A 45 -21.20 -10.17 -15.38
CA ASP A 45 -21.19 -10.44 -16.83
C ASP A 45 -21.74 -11.86 -17.13
N LYS A 46 -21.26 -12.89 -16.42
CA LYS A 46 -21.77 -14.27 -16.56
C LYS A 46 -23.25 -14.41 -16.20
N LEU A 47 -23.74 -13.61 -15.26
CA LEU A 47 -25.14 -13.60 -14.84
C LEU A 47 -26.04 -12.72 -15.71
N GLU A 48 -25.46 -12.01 -16.69
CA GLU A 48 -26.14 -11.02 -17.54
C GLU A 48 -26.83 -9.91 -16.72
N ASP A 49 -26.27 -9.56 -15.56
CA ASP A 49 -26.79 -8.54 -14.64
C ASP A 49 -26.16 -7.17 -14.95
N GLU A 50 -26.72 -6.48 -15.94
CA GLU A 50 -26.21 -5.21 -16.46
C GLU A 50 -26.13 -4.12 -15.36
N GLN A 51 -27.13 -4.05 -14.48
CA GLN A 51 -27.15 -3.04 -13.43
C GLN A 51 -25.97 -3.22 -12.46
N PHE A 52 -25.75 -4.45 -12.00
CA PHE A 52 -24.64 -4.76 -11.10
C PHE A 52 -23.28 -4.60 -11.80
N PHE A 53 -23.21 -4.98 -13.07
CA PHE A 53 -22.02 -4.78 -13.89
C PHE A 53 -21.64 -3.30 -13.98
N LEU A 54 -22.57 -2.42 -14.34
CA LEU A 54 -22.32 -0.98 -14.46
C LEU A 54 -21.92 -0.36 -13.11
N GLU A 55 -22.55 -0.78 -12.01
CA GLU A 55 -22.19 -0.33 -10.66
C GLU A 55 -20.73 -0.67 -10.34
N TYR A 56 -20.33 -1.93 -10.52
CA TYR A 56 -18.98 -2.37 -10.16
C TYR A 56 -17.92 -1.89 -11.16
N GLN A 57 -18.27 -1.67 -12.42
CA GLN A 57 -17.39 -1.00 -13.37
C GLN A 57 -17.04 0.42 -12.91
N LYS A 58 -18.03 1.17 -12.40
CA LYS A 58 -17.79 2.50 -11.83
C LYS A 58 -16.90 2.43 -10.58
N LYS A 59 -17.14 1.46 -9.69
CA LYS A 59 -16.29 1.24 -8.49
C LYS A 59 -14.84 0.92 -8.85
N ILE A 60 -14.61 0.06 -9.84
CA ILE A 60 -13.27 -0.26 -10.35
C ILE A 60 -12.55 1.00 -10.81
N LYS A 61 -13.20 1.87 -11.58
CA LYS A 61 -12.61 3.12 -12.06
C LYS A 61 -12.21 4.05 -10.90
N ILE A 62 -13.07 4.16 -9.88
CA ILE A 62 -12.78 4.97 -8.68
C ILE A 62 -11.57 4.41 -7.93
N ILE A 63 -11.56 3.11 -7.65
CA ILE A 63 -10.48 2.46 -6.91
C ILE A 63 -9.16 2.50 -7.71
N ALA A 64 -9.20 2.33 -9.03
CA ALA A 64 -8.03 2.45 -9.89
C ALA A 64 -7.39 3.84 -9.79
N ASN A 65 -8.21 4.90 -9.81
CA ASN A 65 -7.73 6.26 -9.62
C ASN A 65 -7.12 6.46 -8.23
N GLU A 66 -7.76 5.93 -7.18
CA GLU A 66 -7.23 5.97 -5.82
C GLU A 66 -5.86 5.29 -5.71
N ILE A 67 -5.68 4.13 -6.34
CA ILE A 67 -4.39 3.41 -6.40
C ILE A 67 -3.34 4.26 -7.11
N ASN A 68 -3.69 4.87 -8.25
CA ASN A 68 -2.75 5.70 -9.00
C ASN A 68 -2.32 6.96 -8.22
N ASP A 69 -3.28 7.65 -7.61
CA ASP A 69 -3.02 8.81 -6.74
C ASP A 69 -2.11 8.42 -5.57
N GLN A 70 -2.32 7.23 -5.01
CA GLN A 70 -1.49 6.74 -3.92
C GLN A 70 -0.06 6.43 -4.38
N LYS A 71 0.13 5.83 -5.56
CA LYS A 71 1.46 5.62 -6.15
C LYS A 71 2.22 6.92 -6.30
N ILE A 72 1.56 7.96 -6.82
CA ILE A 72 2.15 9.30 -6.99
C ILE A 72 2.58 9.87 -5.64
N ARG A 73 1.73 9.76 -4.61
CA ARG A 73 2.04 10.25 -3.25
C ARG A 73 3.20 9.48 -2.61
N LEU A 74 3.22 8.15 -2.74
CA LEU A 74 4.30 7.32 -2.22
C LEU A 74 5.63 7.70 -2.88
N LYS A 75 5.64 7.82 -4.21
CA LYS A 75 6.81 8.30 -4.95
C LYS A 75 7.29 9.66 -4.45
N TYR A 76 6.37 10.61 -4.33
CA TYR A 76 6.69 11.94 -3.83
C TYR A 76 7.36 11.90 -2.45
N TYR A 77 6.75 11.22 -1.47
CA TYR A 77 7.29 11.19 -0.11
C TYR A 77 8.59 10.40 -0.01
N LEU A 78 8.76 9.32 -0.79
CA LEU A 78 10.02 8.58 -0.84
C LEU A 78 11.14 9.43 -1.41
N THR A 79 10.91 10.07 -2.56
CA THR A 79 11.89 10.97 -3.17
C THR A 79 12.28 12.08 -2.20
N ARG A 80 11.31 12.72 -1.54
CA ARG A 80 11.58 13.74 -0.53
C ARG A 80 12.36 13.20 0.66
N ALA A 81 12.04 12.00 1.16
CA ALA A 81 12.78 11.40 2.26
C ALA A 81 14.26 11.17 1.89
N LYS A 82 14.54 10.65 0.70
CA LYS A 82 15.91 10.40 0.20
C LYS A 82 16.66 11.71 -0.07
N GLU A 83 15.99 12.72 -0.66
CA GLU A 83 16.56 14.06 -0.87
C GLU A 83 16.93 14.74 0.46
N SER A 84 16.00 14.80 1.41
CA SER A 84 16.26 15.38 2.73
C SER A 84 17.34 14.60 3.48
N LEU A 85 17.40 13.27 3.29
CA LEU A 85 18.46 12.45 3.88
C LEU A 85 19.81 12.86 3.32
N LYS A 86 19.94 12.93 1.99
CA LYS A 86 21.17 13.38 1.34
C LYS A 86 21.62 14.76 1.85
N VAL A 87 20.71 15.73 1.95
CA VAL A 87 21.01 17.06 2.50
C VAL A 87 21.51 16.98 3.94
N CYS A 88 20.90 16.14 4.78
CA CYS A 88 21.35 15.90 6.15
C CYS A 88 22.77 15.32 6.19
N LEU A 89 23.06 14.34 5.32
CA LEU A 89 24.37 13.70 5.23
C LEU A 89 25.46 14.68 4.72
N ASP A 90 25.14 15.49 3.71
CA ASP A 90 26.05 16.45 3.10
C ASP A 90 26.40 17.63 4.04
N THR A 91 25.55 17.91 5.03
CA THR A 91 25.72 19.02 5.99
C THR A 91 26.39 18.61 7.30
N PHE A 92 26.93 17.39 7.39
CA PHE A 92 27.42 16.83 8.65
C PHE A 92 28.57 17.63 9.30
N GLY A 93 29.45 18.27 8.54
CA GLY A 93 30.55 19.07 9.12
C GLY A 93 31.29 18.31 10.23
N GLU A 94 31.34 18.88 11.45
CA GLU A 94 31.94 18.25 12.64
C GLU A 94 30.96 17.42 13.49
N ARG A 95 29.66 17.35 13.14
CA ARG A 95 28.65 16.64 13.93
C ARG A 95 28.75 15.14 13.74
N THR A 96 28.47 14.38 14.80
CA THR A 96 28.32 12.93 14.70
C THR A 96 27.01 12.56 14.01
N LEU A 97 26.93 11.37 13.41
CA LEU A 97 25.71 10.86 12.77
C LEU A 97 24.49 10.96 13.70
N LEU A 98 24.68 10.68 14.99
CA LEU A 98 23.62 10.74 16.01
C LEU A 98 23.15 12.16 16.34
N GLU A 99 23.89 13.19 15.94
CA GLU A 99 23.57 14.61 16.15
C GLU A 99 22.94 15.26 14.90
N GLY A 100 22.78 14.51 13.80
CA GLY A 100 22.18 15.01 12.57
C GLY A 100 20.73 15.48 12.75
N ASP A 101 20.33 16.49 11.97
CA ASP A 101 18.92 16.93 11.92
C ASP A 101 18.15 16.11 10.89
N PHE A 102 17.49 15.06 11.36
CA PHE A 102 16.68 14.16 10.54
C PHE A 102 15.18 14.48 10.62
N LYS A 103 14.78 15.66 11.09
CA LYS A 103 13.35 16.01 11.27
C LYS A 103 12.58 15.96 9.95
N GLU A 104 13.18 16.44 8.87
CA GLU A 104 12.54 16.44 7.55
C GLU A 104 12.48 15.02 6.96
N VAL A 105 13.56 14.24 7.10
CA VAL A 105 13.61 12.82 6.73
C VAL A 105 12.51 12.05 7.46
N TYR A 106 12.39 12.26 8.77
CA TYR A 106 11.32 11.71 9.59
C TYR A 106 9.94 12.07 9.05
N SER A 107 9.67 13.35 8.81
CA SER A 107 8.35 13.80 8.36
C SER A 107 7.94 13.17 7.02
N ASN A 108 8.89 13.08 6.08
CA ASN A 108 8.65 12.49 4.77
C ASN A 108 8.48 10.96 4.86
N LEU A 109 9.33 10.27 5.61
CA LEU A 109 9.25 8.81 5.79
C LEU A 109 8.03 8.38 6.61
N TYR A 110 7.64 9.17 7.61
CA TYR A 110 6.39 8.96 8.35
C TYR A 110 5.18 9.10 7.43
N SER A 111 5.20 10.11 6.56
CA SER A 111 4.14 10.31 5.56
C SER A 111 4.10 9.14 4.58
N PHE A 112 5.25 8.71 4.06
CA PHE A 112 5.39 7.53 3.22
C PHE A 112 4.78 6.28 3.86
N SER A 113 5.21 5.93 5.07
CA SER A 113 4.70 4.75 5.78
C SER A 113 3.19 4.84 6.01
N SER A 114 2.68 5.99 6.47
CA SER A 114 1.24 6.19 6.69
C SER A 114 0.41 5.98 5.41
N LYS A 115 0.98 6.23 4.23
CA LYS A 115 0.32 5.97 2.93
C LYS A 115 0.30 4.48 2.57
N LEU A 116 1.14 3.64 3.15
CA LEU A 116 1.11 2.19 2.91
C LEU A 116 -0.02 1.48 3.67
N LYS A 117 -0.49 2.04 4.79
CA LYS A 117 -1.38 1.37 5.77
C LYS A 117 -2.59 0.61 5.20
N ASN A 118 -3.24 1.14 4.16
CA ASN A 118 -4.42 0.50 3.54
C ASN A 118 -4.12 -0.13 2.17
N PHE A 119 -2.86 -0.13 1.74
CA PHE A 119 -2.44 -0.65 0.45
C PHE A 119 -1.55 -1.88 0.59
N THR A 120 -0.91 -2.07 1.74
CA THR A 120 0.03 -3.16 2.00
C THR A 120 -0.45 -4.07 3.14
N SER A 121 0.36 -5.06 3.49
CA SER A 121 0.23 -5.74 4.77
C SER A 121 0.65 -4.82 5.92
N VAL A 122 0.28 -5.20 7.14
CA VAL A 122 0.60 -4.43 8.35
C VAL A 122 2.11 -4.38 8.58
N GLU A 123 2.80 -5.49 8.31
CA GLU A 123 4.24 -5.65 8.48
C GLU A 123 5.04 -4.67 7.61
N VAL A 124 4.61 -4.49 6.35
CA VAL A 124 5.24 -3.53 5.43
C VAL A 124 5.08 -2.10 5.95
N PHE A 125 3.89 -1.73 6.39
CA PHE A 125 3.64 -0.42 7.00
C PHE A 125 4.51 -0.20 8.26
N GLU A 126 4.51 -1.18 9.17
CA GLU A 126 5.22 -1.10 10.45
C GLU A 126 6.73 -0.97 10.27
N LYS A 127 7.31 -1.69 9.29
CA LYS A 127 8.73 -1.58 8.94
C LYS A 127 9.14 -0.12 8.72
N TYR A 128 8.50 0.58 7.78
CA TYR A 128 8.88 1.96 7.46
C TYR A 128 8.47 2.96 8.54
N TYR A 129 7.39 2.67 9.27
CA TYR A 129 7.01 3.46 10.44
C TYR A 129 8.09 3.38 11.53
N HIS A 130 8.65 2.20 11.79
CA HIS A 130 9.72 2.03 12.76
C HIS A 130 11.00 2.73 12.33
N LEU A 131 11.38 2.66 11.05
CA LEU A 131 12.51 3.44 10.52
C LEU A 131 12.32 4.94 10.77
N ALA A 132 11.15 5.49 10.45
CA ALA A 132 10.85 6.89 10.74
C ALA A 132 11.02 7.21 12.24
N ARG A 133 10.45 6.40 13.12
CA ARG A 133 10.55 6.65 14.57
C ARG A 133 11.99 6.66 15.09
N LYS A 134 12.87 5.80 14.57
CA LYS A 134 14.28 5.77 14.97
C LYS A 134 15.03 7.06 14.60
N LEU A 135 14.59 7.80 13.59
CA LEU A 135 15.19 9.10 13.22
C LEU A 135 15.01 10.20 14.28
N THR A 136 13.96 10.12 15.12
CA THR A 136 13.66 11.14 16.14
C THR A 136 13.83 10.62 17.56
N ASN A 137 13.53 9.34 17.82
CA ASN A 137 13.73 8.71 19.12
C ASN A 137 15.02 7.87 19.12
N ARG A 138 16.15 8.54 19.34
CA ARG A 138 17.49 7.92 19.31
C ARG A 138 17.98 7.41 20.67
N LYS A 139 17.15 7.52 21.72
CA LYS A 139 17.57 7.16 23.08
C LYS A 139 17.86 5.66 23.15
N GLY A 140 19.12 5.31 23.43
CA GLY A 140 19.57 3.92 23.56
C GLY A 140 19.88 3.21 22.25
N ILE A 141 19.86 3.92 21.11
CA ILE A 141 20.27 3.39 19.81
C ILE A 141 21.79 3.57 19.66
N SER A 142 22.52 2.52 19.28
CA SER A 142 23.96 2.60 19.03
C SER A 142 24.25 3.31 17.70
N LEU A 143 25.50 3.75 17.50
CA LEU A 143 25.91 4.36 16.24
C LEU A 143 25.75 3.38 15.07
N GLU A 144 26.09 2.11 15.28
CA GLU A 144 25.99 1.05 14.28
C GLU A 144 24.53 0.75 13.91
N GLU A 145 23.66 0.67 14.92
CA GLU A 145 22.22 0.48 14.69
C GLU A 145 21.64 1.67 13.92
N PHE A 146 22.02 2.90 14.29
CA PHE A 146 21.54 4.08 13.60
C PHE A 146 22.09 4.18 12.17
N SER A 147 23.35 3.81 11.95
CA SER A 147 23.94 3.71 10.60
C SER A 147 23.14 2.75 9.73
N SER A 148 22.78 1.58 10.27
CA SER A 148 21.94 0.61 9.55
C SER A 148 20.58 1.18 9.17
N VAL A 149 19.94 1.98 10.05
CA VAL A 149 18.69 2.69 9.71
C VAL A 149 18.89 3.67 8.55
N ILE A 150 19.98 4.44 8.57
CA ILE A 150 20.30 5.39 7.50
C ILE A 150 20.55 4.66 6.18
N ASP A 151 21.32 3.58 6.22
CA ASP A 151 21.61 2.74 5.05
C ASP A 151 20.32 2.12 4.49
N GLU A 152 19.43 1.63 5.35
CA GLU A 152 18.15 1.07 4.93
C GLU A 152 17.27 2.11 4.24
N ILE A 153 17.19 3.33 4.77
CA ILE A 153 16.42 4.43 4.16
C ILE A 153 17.03 4.85 2.82
N SER A 154 18.36 4.96 2.75
CA SER A 154 19.09 5.34 1.53
C SER A 154 18.87 4.32 0.41
N ASN A 155 18.80 3.03 0.77
CA ASN A 155 18.62 1.91 -0.16
C ASN A 155 17.16 1.48 -0.36
N MET A 156 16.19 2.26 0.10
CA MET A 156 14.79 2.01 -0.22
C MET A 156 14.57 2.00 -1.73
N ASP A 157 13.83 0.98 -2.19
CA ASP A 157 13.50 0.75 -3.60
C ASP A 157 12.69 1.92 -4.17
N GLU A 158 13.09 2.41 -5.34
CA GLU A 158 12.41 3.53 -5.99
C GLU A 158 11.20 3.06 -6.82
N ASN A 159 11.08 1.75 -7.04
CA ASN A 159 9.92 1.12 -7.66
C ASN A 159 8.78 0.99 -6.65
N ILE A 160 7.80 1.91 -6.70
CA ILE A 160 6.68 1.94 -5.74
C ILE A 160 5.85 0.66 -5.76
N GLU A 161 5.79 -0.01 -6.90
CA GLU A 161 5.09 -1.27 -7.08
C GLU A 161 5.62 -2.38 -6.16
N SER A 162 6.91 -2.40 -5.84
CA SER A 162 7.49 -3.46 -4.99
C SER A 162 6.98 -3.43 -3.55
N TYR A 163 6.46 -2.29 -3.09
CA TYR A 163 5.87 -2.15 -1.77
C TYR A 163 4.46 -2.74 -1.68
N PHE A 164 3.83 -3.04 -2.81
CA PHE A 164 2.49 -3.61 -2.87
C PHE A 164 2.48 -5.13 -2.95
N GLU A 165 3.64 -5.73 -3.20
CA GLU A 165 3.81 -7.18 -3.18
C GLU A 165 4.01 -7.66 -1.73
N PRO A 166 3.55 -8.88 -1.39
CA PRO A 166 3.96 -9.50 -0.14
C PRO A 166 5.49 -9.57 -0.10
N LEU A 167 6.12 -9.21 1.03
CA LEU A 167 7.54 -9.50 1.22
C LEU A 167 7.75 -11.02 1.05
N PRO A 168 8.83 -11.44 0.37
CA PRO A 168 9.13 -12.86 0.15
C PRO A 168 9.30 -13.64 1.46
#